data_AF-A0A0R0F988-F1
#
_entry.id   AF-A0A0R0F988-F1
#
_cell.length_a   1.000
_cell.length_b   1.000
_cell.length_c   1.000
_cell.angle_alpha   90.00
_cell.angle_beta   90.00
_cell.angle_gamma   90.00
#
_symmetry.space_group_name_H-M   'P 1'
#
loop_
_entity.id
_entity.type
_entity.pdbx_description
1 polymer ?
#
loop_
_entity_poly.entity_id
_entity_poly.type
_entity_poly.pdbx_seq_one_letter_code
_entity_poly.pdbx_strand_id
1 'polypeptide(L)'
;MEQGDKGDSRELPTLSFSPDIGRRTMFGFGYDPSSDKYKVVAIALTMLSLDVSEKTEMKVYGAGDSSWRNLKGFPVLWTLPKVGGVYLSGTLNWVVIKGKETIHSEIVIISVDLEKETCRSLFLPDDFCFVDTNQF
;
A
#
# COMPACT_ATOMS: atom_id res chain seq x y z
N MET A 1 -9.97 21.89 -36.52
CA MET A 1 -8.92 22.50 -35.67
C MET A 1 -9.13 21.91 -34.28
N GLU A 2 -8.58 20.72 -34.03
CA GLU A 2 -8.62 20.09 -32.70
C GLU A 2 -7.62 20.82 -31.81
N GLN A 3 -8.12 21.52 -30.79
CA GLN A 3 -7.28 21.97 -29.69
C GLN A 3 -7.02 20.74 -28.82
N GLY A 4 -5.79 20.22 -28.88
CA GLY A 4 -5.33 19.21 -27.93
C GLY A 4 -5.33 19.81 -26.53
N ASP A 5 -6.11 19.22 -25.63
CA ASP A 5 -6.10 19.55 -24.22
C ASP A 5 -4.72 19.22 -23.65
N LYS A 6 -3.94 20.26 -23.32
CA LYS A 6 -2.69 20.09 -22.56
C LYS A 6 -3.12 19.73 -21.14
N GLY A 7 -3.17 18.43 -20.86
CA GLY A 7 -3.43 17.91 -19.53
C GLY A 7 -2.52 18.61 -18.51
N ASP A 8 -3.14 19.36 -17.61
CA ASP A 8 -2.48 20.10 -16.54
C ASP A 8 -1.82 19.09 -15.60
N SER A 9 -0.50 18.92 -15.72
CA SER A 9 0.24 18.00 -14.88
C SER A 9 0.33 18.57 -13.47
N ARG A 10 -0.64 18.24 -12.61
CA ARG A 10 -0.61 18.60 -11.19
C ARG A 10 0.33 17.67 -10.46
N GLU A 11 1.32 18.25 -9.79
CA GLU A 11 2.16 17.52 -8.84
C GLU A 11 1.33 17.02 -7.66
N LEU A 12 1.63 15.81 -7.18
CA LEU A 12 1.00 15.29 -5.97
C LEU A 12 1.43 16.14 -4.76
N PRO A 13 0.52 16.41 -3.80
CA PRO A 13 0.91 17.00 -2.52
C PRO A 13 2.04 16.20 -1.87
N THR A 14 2.90 16.89 -1.13
CA THR A 14 4.04 16.25 -0.46
C THR A 14 3.58 15.11 0.45
N LEU A 15 4.07 13.90 0.18
CA LEU A 15 3.88 12.73 1.04
C LEU A 15 4.90 12.77 2.17
N SER A 16 4.44 12.97 3.40
CA SER A 16 5.25 12.84 4.61
C SER A 16 4.81 11.64 5.42
N PHE A 17 5.75 10.91 6.01
CA PHE A 17 5.52 9.91 7.05
C PHE A 17 6.27 10.34 8.31
N SER A 18 6.09 9.62 9.41
CA SER A 18 6.88 9.87 10.63
C SER A 18 8.37 9.83 10.31
N PRO A 19 9.18 10.73 10.89
CA PRO A 19 10.62 10.75 10.68
C PRO A 19 11.25 9.57 11.42
N ASP A 20 11.77 8.60 10.69
CA ASP A 20 12.48 7.45 11.24
C ASP A 20 13.56 6.95 10.26
N ILE A 21 14.54 6.22 10.78
CA ILE A 21 15.63 5.60 9.99
C ILE A 21 15.08 4.38 9.24
N GLY A 22 15.56 4.11 8.02
CA GLY A 22 15.32 2.83 7.35
C GLY A 22 13.90 2.63 6.79
N ARG A 23 13.31 3.68 6.24
CA ARG A 23 11.97 3.62 5.64
C ARG A 23 11.96 3.00 4.25
N ARG A 24 11.08 2.02 4.04
CA ARG A 24 10.67 1.53 2.71
C ARG A 24 9.25 1.97 2.43
N THR A 25 8.96 2.37 1.20
CA THR A 25 7.63 2.77 0.78
C THR A 25 7.22 1.99 -0.45
N MET A 26 5.98 1.52 -0.47
CA MET A 26 5.34 0.96 -1.65
C MET A 26 4.07 1.75 -1.99
N PHE A 27 3.69 1.68 -3.26
CA PHE A 27 2.53 2.39 -3.77
C PHE A 27 1.56 1.43 -4.46
N GLY A 28 0.30 1.83 -4.52
CA GLY A 28 -0.71 1.28 -5.39
C GLY A 28 -1.57 2.43 -5.93
N PHE A 29 -2.03 2.27 -7.17
CA PHE A 29 -2.86 3.26 -7.85
C PHE A 29 -4.09 2.55 -8.40
N GLY A 30 -5.26 3.13 -8.17
CA GLY A 30 -6.52 2.55 -8.59
C GLY A 30 -7.62 3.59 -8.74
N TYR A 31 -8.77 3.12 -9.20
CA TYR A 31 -9.96 3.94 -9.41
C TYR A 31 -11.01 3.60 -8.37
N ASP A 32 -11.64 4.63 -7.79
CA ASP A 32 -12.78 4.53 -6.90
C ASP A 32 -14.05 4.88 -7.70
N PRO A 33 -14.88 3.88 -8.10
CA PRO A 33 -16.09 4.12 -8.87
C PRO A 33 -17.15 4.94 -8.13
N SER A 34 -17.14 4.93 -6.78
CA SER A 34 -18.15 5.62 -5.98
C SER A 34 -17.99 7.14 -6.04
N SER A 35 -16.74 7.61 -6.15
CA SER A 35 -16.39 9.03 -6.17
C SER A 35 -15.92 9.52 -7.54
N ASP A 36 -15.86 8.63 -8.54
CA ASP A 36 -15.32 8.88 -9.88
C ASP A 36 -13.90 9.50 -9.85
N LYS A 37 -13.06 8.98 -8.95
CA LYS A 37 -11.72 9.50 -8.72
C LYS A 37 -10.68 8.41 -8.71
N TYR A 38 -9.52 8.73 -9.28
CA TYR A 38 -8.32 7.93 -9.05
C TYR A 38 -7.74 8.22 -7.66
N LYS A 39 -7.23 7.17 -7.02
CA LYS A 39 -6.55 7.26 -5.72
C LYS A 39 -5.19 6.58 -5.79
N VAL A 40 -4.23 7.16 -5.08
CA VAL A 40 -2.93 6.56 -4.77
C VAL A 40 -2.93 6.18 -3.30
N VAL A 41 -2.54 4.95 -2.99
CA VAL A 41 -2.26 4.51 -1.63
C VAL A 41 -0.76 4.31 -1.49
N ALA A 42 -0.18 4.87 -0.43
CA ALA A 42 1.21 4.69 -0.05
C ALA A 42 1.28 3.94 1.28
N ILE A 43 2.14 2.92 1.35
CA ILE A 43 2.41 2.15 2.56
C ILE A 43 3.89 2.33 2.88
N ALA A 44 4.20 2.88 4.04
CA ALA A 44 5.55 3.03 4.54
C ALA A 44 5.78 2.09 5.71
N LEU A 45 6.84 1.29 5.60
CA LEU A 45 7.38 0.49 6.68
C LEU A 45 8.66 1.13 7.17
N THR A 46 8.70 1.45 8.45
CA THR A 46 9.93 1.84 9.12
C THR A 46 10.57 0.61 9.74
N MET A 47 11.75 0.25 9.24
CA MET A 47 12.59 -0.77 9.88
C MET A 47 13.26 -0.14 11.09
N LEU A 48 12.82 -0.56 12.26
CA LEU A 48 13.35 -0.05 13.52
C LEU A 48 14.45 -0.97 14.05
N SER A 49 15.40 -0.40 14.80
CA SER A 49 16.40 -1.18 15.53
C SER A 49 15.71 -2.12 16.53
N LEU A 50 16.44 -3.13 17.04
CA LEU A 50 15.95 -4.23 17.88
C LEU A 50 14.98 -3.83 19.01
N ASP A 51 15.05 -2.59 19.50
CA ASP A 51 14.30 -2.09 20.64
C ASP A 51 13.02 -1.29 20.31
N VAL A 52 12.70 -1.05 19.03
CA VAL A 52 11.49 -0.29 18.65
C VAL A 52 10.64 -1.12 17.68
N SER A 53 9.36 -1.25 17.98
CA SER A 53 8.42 -2.03 17.18
C SER A 53 8.20 -1.40 15.81
N GLU A 54 8.38 -2.17 14.75
CA GLU A 54 8.09 -1.76 13.36
C GLU A 54 6.79 -0.97 13.24
N LYS A 55 6.89 0.21 12.62
CA LYS A 55 5.75 1.07 12.40
C LYS A 55 5.38 1.01 10.94
N THR A 56 4.16 0.57 10.66
CA THR A 56 3.57 0.69 9.33
C THR A 56 2.60 1.86 9.30
N GLU A 57 2.82 2.77 8.35
CA GLU A 57 1.92 3.88 8.07
C GLU A 57 1.33 3.70 6.68
N MET A 58 0.02 3.91 6.56
CA MET A 58 -0.66 3.88 5.27
C MET A 58 -1.35 5.21 5.06
N LYS A 59 -1.20 5.77 3.86
CA LYS A 59 -1.82 7.03 3.46
C LYS A 59 -2.50 6.89 2.12
N VAL A 60 -3.58 7.62 1.91
CA VAL A 60 -4.30 7.70 0.66
C VAL A 60 -4.35 9.14 0.16
N TYR A 61 -4.30 9.29 -1.15
CA TYR A 61 -4.54 10.55 -1.84
C TYR A 61 -5.48 10.29 -3.00
N GLY A 62 -6.59 10.99 -3.07
CA GLY A 62 -7.49 11.01 -4.22
C GLY A 62 -7.26 12.21 -5.11
N ALA A 63 -7.54 12.06 -6.40
CA ALA A 63 -7.49 13.15 -7.35
C ALA A 63 -8.37 14.33 -6.90
N GLY A 64 -7.76 15.51 -6.77
CA GLY A 64 -8.41 16.72 -6.28
C GLY A 64 -8.36 16.93 -4.77
N ASP A 65 -7.77 16.00 -4.00
CA ASP A 65 -7.50 16.23 -2.59
C ASP A 65 -6.39 17.29 -2.41
N SER A 66 -6.40 18.00 -1.29
CA SER A 66 -5.35 18.97 -0.94
C SER A 66 -4.15 18.34 -0.25
N SER A 67 -4.32 17.16 0.34
CA SER A 67 -3.29 16.48 1.14
C SER A 67 -3.55 14.98 1.25
N TRP A 68 -2.51 14.22 1.56
CA TRP A 68 -2.62 12.80 1.93
C TRP A 68 -3.39 12.62 3.25
N ARG A 69 -4.32 11.66 3.28
CA ARG A 69 -5.07 11.24 4.47
C ARG A 69 -4.48 9.96 5.05
N ASN A 70 -4.51 9.81 6.38
CA ASN A 70 -4.08 8.57 7.03
C ASN A 70 -5.17 7.50 6.92
N LEU A 71 -4.80 6.30 6.50
CA LEU A 71 -5.66 5.12 6.57
C LEU A 71 -5.49 4.42 7.93
N LYS A 72 -6.58 3.84 8.45
CA LYS A 72 -6.62 3.14 9.74
C LYS A 72 -6.78 1.62 9.56
N GLY A 73 -6.50 0.86 10.63
CA GLY A 73 -6.79 -0.58 10.69
C GLY A 73 -5.76 -1.48 10.02
N PHE A 74 -4.53 -0.98 9.85
CA PHE A 74 -3.49 -1.68 9.12
C PHE A 74 -2.70 -2.64 10.04
N PRO A 75 -2.35 -3.86 9.59
CA PRO A 75 -1.57 -4.82 10.38
C PRO A 75 -0.09 -4.42 10.48
N VAL A 76 0.62 -4.91 11.48
CA VAL A 76 2.08 -4.76 11.53
C VAL A 76 2.71 -5.65 10.44
N LEU A 77 3.56 -5.06 9.59
CA LEU A 77 4.29 -5.77 8.55
C LEU A 77 5.76 -5.94 8.90
N TRP A 78 6.27 -7.14 8.64
CA TRP A 78 7.69 -7.46 8.79
C TRP A 78 8.53 -6.95 7.61
N THR A 79 7.96 -6.98 6.41
CA THR A 79 8.65 -6.48 5.22
C THR A 79 7.65 -6.02 4.17
N LEU A 80 8.08 -5.08 3.34
CA LEU A 80 7.37 -4.70 2.14
C LEU A 80 7.97 -5.44 0.94
N PRO A 81 7.16 -6.17 0.15
CA PRO A 81 7.63 -6.72 -1.10
C PRO A 81 8.04 -5.57 -2.04
N LYS A 82 8.89 -5.88 -3.03
CA LYS A 82 9.25 -4.89 -4.07
C LYS A 82 8.11 -4.63 -5.07
N VAL A 83 7.07 -5.46 -5.05
CA VAL A 83 5.95 -5.39 -5.99
C VAL A 83 4.91 -4.40 -5.46
N GLY A 84 4.48 -3.49 -6.34
CA GLY A 84 3.42 -2.53 -6.05
C GLY A 84 2.03 -3.18 -5.90
N GLY A 85 1.04 -2.36 -5.57
CA GLY A 85 -0.32 -2.82 -5.36
C GLY A 85 -1.03 -3.14 -6.67
N VAL A 86 -1.76 -4.25 -6.70
CA VAL A 86 -2.59 -4.64 -7.84
C VAL A 86 -4.00 -4.10 -7.61
N TYR A 87 -4.47 -3.31 -8.56
CA TYR A 87 -5.85 -2.84 -8.58
C TYR A 87 -6.79 -3.93 -9.10
N LEU A 88 -7.89 -4.17 -8.38
CA LEU A 88 -8.97 -5.06 -8.79
C LEU A 88 -10.30 -4.55 -8.23
N SER A 89 -11.24 -4.20 -9.12
CA SER A 89 -12.64 -3.90 -8.79
C SER A 89 -12.84 -2.98 -7.57
N GLY A 90 -12.22 -1.79 -7.57
CA GLY A 90 -12.34 -0.83 -6.47
C GLY A 90 -11.42 -1.08 -5.28
N THR A 91 -10.55 -2.10 -5.34
CA THR A 91 -9.59 -2.42 -4.28
C THR A 91 -8.15 -2.40 -4.76
N LEU A 92 -7.22 -2.05 -3.88
CA LEU A 92 -5.79 -2.28 -4.08
C LEU A 92 -5.31 -3.42 -3.20
N ASN A 93 -4.53 -4.34 -3.78
CA ASN A 93 -4.17 -5.58 -3.15
C ASN A 93 -2.65 -5.81 -3.19
N TRP A 94 -2.09 -6.25 -2.06
CA TRP A 94 -0.66 -6.55 -1.93
C TRP A 94 -0.46 -7.88 -1.21
N VAL A 95 0.38 -8.76 -1.74
CA VAL A 95 0.88 -9.92 -1.00
C VAL A 95 2.03 -9.47 -0.10
N VAL A 96 1.88 -9.61 1.21
CA VAL A 96 2.83 -9.07 2.19
C VAL A 96 3.12 -10.09 3.28
N ILE A 97 4.22 -9.89 4.01
CA ILE A 97 4.55 -10.66 5.21
C ILE A 97 4.12 -9.88 6.43
N LYS A 98 3.03 -10.32 7.06
CA LYS A 98 2.47 -9.74 8.29
C LYS A 98 3.13 -10.38 9.50
N GLY A 99 3.60 -9.57 10.44
CA GLY A 99 4.35 -10.04 11.60
C GLY A 99 5.27 -8.96 12.14
N LYS A 100 5.96 -9.27 13.24
CA LYS A 100 7.01 -8.41 13.84
C LYS A 100 8.43 -8.93 13.63
N GLU A 101 8.54 -10.21 13.27
CA GLU A 101 9.80 -10.92 13.05
C GLU A 101 9.53 -12.16 12.19
N THR A 102 10.58 -12.67 11.53
CA THR A 102 10.49 -13.79 10.57
C THR A 102 9.76 -15.01 11.13
N ILE A 103 10.02 -15.39 12.39
CA ILE A 103 9.53 -16.65 12.99
C ILE A 103 8.02 -16.63 13.26
N HIS A 104 7.46 -15.45 13.50
CA HIS A 104 6.05 -15.25 13.84
C HIS A 104 5.34 -14.40 12.79
N SER A 105 5.61 -14.72 11.52
CA SER A 105 5.04 -14.02 10.38
C SER A 105 4.18 -14.94 9.50
N GLU A 106 3.14 -14.36 8.91
CA GLU A 106 2.23 -15.01 7.99
C GLU A 106 2.17 -14.23 6.67
N ILE A 107 2.04 -14.94 5.56
CA ILE A 107 1.87 -14.29 4.26
C ILE A 107 0.38 -14.11 4.01
N VAL A 108 -0.01 -12.86 3.79
CA VAL A 108 -1.41 -12.43 3.65
C VAL A 108 -1.55 -11.51 2.46
N ILE A 109 -2.77 -11.37 1.96
CA ILE A 109 -3.12 -10.29 1.04
C ILE A 109 -3.67 -9.14 1.89
N ILE A 110 -3.03 -7.99 1.84
CA ILE A 110 -3.67 -6.76 2.30
C ILE A 110 -4.50 -6.21 1.16
N SER A 111 -5.77 -5.95 1.45
CA SER A 111 -6.74 -5.38 0.54
C SER A 111 -7.24 -4.05 1.10
N VAL A 112 -7.04 -2.97 0.34
CA VAL A 112 -7.54 -1.63 0.65
C VAL A 112 -8.74 -1.36 -0.22
N ASP A 113 -9.90 -1.18 0.41
CA ASP A 113 -11.13 -0.71 -0.22
C ASP A 113 -11.01 0.80 -0.47
N LEU A 114 -11.02 1.21 -1.73
CA LEU A 114 -10.80 2.61 -2.11
C LEU A 114 -11.99 3.50 -1.78
N GLU A 115 -13.22 2.99 -1.85
CA GLU A 115 -14.45 3.72 -1.50
C GLU A 115 -14.46 4.01 0.00
N LYS A 116 -14.27 2.96 0.81
CA LYS A 116 -14.38 3.05 2.28
C LYS A 116 -13.12 3.56 2.95
N GLU A 117 -12.00 3.63 2.21
CA GLU A 117 -10.69 3.99 2.74
C GLU A 117 -10.34 3.11 3.96
N THR A 118 -10.57 1.79 3.82
CA THR A 118 -10.34 0.80 4.88
C THR A 118 -9.45 -0.33 4.41
N CYS A 119 -8.60 -0.83 5.31
CA CYS A 119 -7.70 -1.94 5.07
C CYS A 119 -8.21 -3.22 5.75
N ARG A 120 -8.10 -4.36 5.06
CA ARG A 120 -8.32 -5.70 5.62
C ARG A 120 -7.20 -6.65 5.23
N SER A 121 -6.90 -7.62 6.10
CA SER A 121 -6.04 -8.75 5.76
C SER A 121 -6.88 -9.94 5.32
N LEU A 122 -6.52 -10.55 4.20
CA LEU A 122 -7.10 -11.76 3.65
C LEU A 122 -6.05 -12.87 3.67
N PHE A 123 -6.46 -14.10 3.96
CA PHE A 123 -5.58 -15.24 3.80
C PHE A 123 -5.33 -15.51 2.31
N LEU A 124 -4.19 -16.15 2.02
CA LEU A 124 -3.94 -16.68 0.70
C LEU A 124 -4.92 -17.83 0.40
N PRO A 125 -5.28 -18.05 -0.87
CA PRO A 125 -5.96 -19.29 -1.29
C PRO A 125 -5.18 -20.54 -0.84
N ASP A 126 -5.89 -21.62 -0.52
CA ASP A 126 -5.28 -22.87 -0.02
C ASP A 126 -4.30 -23.52 -1.01
N ASP A 127 -4.40 -23.20 -2.30
CA ASP A 127 -3.54 -23.69 -3.38
C ASP A 127 -2.31 -22.80 -3.64
N PHE A 128 -2.09 -21.78 -2.81
CA PHE A 128 -0.96 -20.88 -2.95
C PHE A 128 0.35 -21.54 -2.48
N CYS A 129 1.03 -22.22 -3.39
CA CYS A 129 2.38 -22.77 -3.17
C CYS A 129 3.46 -21.73 -3.50
N PHE A 130 4.41 -21.50 -2.58
CA PHE A 130 5.66 -20.83 -2.92
C PHE A 130 6.47 -21.74 -3.84
N VAL A 131 6.72 -21.28 -5.06
CA VAL A 131 7.85 -21.82 -5.83
C VAL A 131 9.09 -21.26 -5.16
N ASP A 132 9.86 -22.13 -4.49
CA ASP A 132 11.17 -21.76 -3.99
C ASP A 132 12.05 -21.36 -5.19
N THR A 133 12.29 -20.05 -5.35
CA THR A 133 13.11 -19.52 -6.44
C THR A 133 14.61 -19.82 -6.24
N ASN A 134 15.00 -20.57 -5.21
CA ASN A 134 16.38 -21.02 -5.01
C ASN A 134 16.70 -22.36 -5.71
N GLN A 135 15.91 -22.81 -6.69
CA GLN A 135 16.19 -24.02 -7.49
C GLN A 135 16.69 -23.77 -8.93
N PHE A 136 17.16 -22.56 -9.26
CA PHE A 136 17.88 -22.30 -10.53
C PHE A 136 19.30 -21.80 -10.29
#